data_AF-M3H433-F1
#
_entry.id   AF-M3H433-F1
#
_cell.length_a   1.000
_cell.length_b   1.000
_cell.length_c   1.000
_cell.angle_alpha   90.00
_cell.angle_beta   90.00
_cell.angle_gamma   90.00
#
_symmetry.space_group_name_H-M   'P 1'
#
loop_
_entity.id
_entity.type
_entity.pdbx_description
1 polymer ?
#
loop_
_entity_poly.entity_id
_entity_poly.type
_entity_poly.pdbx_seq_one_letter_code
_entity_poly.pdbx_strand_id
1 'polypeptide(L)'
;MDLHRVKVRILGEEYTILSEAGEDYIYSLAEDVDHKLRELGIGMPGASKQKLAILAALNFADELRQTKEIKEKSPSVSIGTGEIEEKTRKLITMLEEGIIGDL
;
A
#
# COMPACT_ATOMS: atom_id res chain seq x y z
N MET A 1 -25.49 7.58 2.29
CA MET A 1 -24.17 8.15 1.97
C MET A 1 -24.45 9.43 1.23
N ASP A 2 -23.96 10.55 1.75
CA ASP A 2 -24.14 11.86 1.14
C ASP A 2 -23.15 12.03 0.00
N LEU A 3 -23.61 12.63 -1.10
CA LEU A 3 -22.82 12.78 -2.30
C LEU A 3 -22.23 14.20 -2.33
N HIS A 4 -20.91 14.29 -2.30
CA HIS A 4 -20.17 15.55 -2.25
C HIS A 4 -19.71 15.94 -3.66
N ARG A 5 -19.88 17.22 -4.00
CA ARG A 5 -19.43 17.80 -5.27
C ARG A 5 -18.19 18.66 -5.04
N VAL A 6 -17.02 18.09 -5.32
CA VAL A 6 -15.73 18.71 -5.05
C VAL A 6 -15.13 19.27 -6.33
N LYS A 7 -14.61 20.49 -6.27
CA LYS A 7 -13.88 21.11 -7.38
C LYS A 7 -12.39 21.00 -7.13
N VAL A 8 -11.68 20.37 -8.06
CA VAL A 8 -10.23 20.15 -7.99
C VAL A 8 -9.54 20.63 -9.26
N ARG A 9 -8.22 20.86 -9.19
CA ARG A 9 -7.43 21.30 -10.33
C ARG A 9 -6.29 20.33 -10.60
N ILE A 10 -6.25 19.75 -11.79
CA ILE A 10 -5.25 18.75 -12.21
C ILE A 10 -4.65 19.19 -13.54
N LEU A 11 -3.32 19.25 -13.63
CA LEU A 11 -2.56 19.80 -14.76
C LEU A 11 -3.05 21.18 -15.24
N GLY A 12 -3.48 22.00 -14.29
CA GLY A 12 -4.00 23.34 -14.56
C GLY A 12 -5.45 23.39 -15.03
N GLU A 13 -6.12 22.25 -15.26
CA GLU A 13 -7.53 22.16 -15.66
C GLU A 13 -8.43 21.91 -14.43
N GLU A 14 -9.60 22.55 -14.40
CA GLU A 14 -10.58 22.37 -13.32
C GLU A 14 -11.50 21.18 -13.61
N TYR A 15 -11.65 20.30 -12.63
CA TYR A 15 -12.54 19.15 -12.67
C TYR A 15 -13.52 19.21 -11.51
N THR A 16 -14.77 18.84 -11.77
CA THR A 16 -15.80 18.67 -10.73
C THR A 16 -16.02 17.18 -10.54
N ILE A 17 -15.65 16.67 -9.36
CA ILE A 17 -15.76 15.26 -8.98
C ILE A 17 -16.96 15.11 -8.05
N LEU A 18 -17.78 14.11 -8.34
CA LEU A 18 -18.92 13.72 -7.53
C LEU A 18 -18.56 12.41 -6.81
N SER A 19 -18.47 12.45 -5.48
CA SER A 19 -18.02 11.30 -4.69
C SER A 19 -18.78 11.18 -3.37
N GLU A 20 -18.95 9.95 -2.90
CA GLU A 20 -19.44 9.65 -1.54
C GLU A 20 -18.33 9.78 -0.49
N ALA A 21 -17.08 9.89 -0.93
CA ALA A 21 -15.94 10.17 -0.06
C ALA A 21 -15.92 11.65 0.35
N GLY A 22 -15.36 11.92 1.53
CA GLY A 22 -15.22 13.28 2.05
C GLY A 22 -14.36 14.17 1.14
N GLU A 23 -14.61 15.48 1.21
CA GLU A 23 -13.97 16.47 0.33
C GLU A 23 -12.43 16.44 0.46
N ASP A 24 -11.90 16.36 1.68
CA ASP A 24 -10.47 16.24 1.95
C ASP A 24 -9.81 15.05 1.25
N TYR A 25 -10.50 13.92 1.20
CA TYR A 25 -9.98 12.72 0.53
C TYR A 25 -9.87 12.92 -0.99
N ILE A 26 -10.87 13.58 -1.58
CA ILE A 26 -10.86 13.91 -3.01
C ILE A 26 -9.80 14.95 -3.35
N TYR A 27 -9.58 15.93 -2.47
CA TYR A 27 -8.49 16.89 -2.62
C TYR A 27 -7.12 16.22 -2.59
N SER A 28 -6.89 15.33 -1.61
CA SER A 28 -5.64 14.55 -1.52
C SER A 28 -5.42 13.72 -2.78
N LEU A 29 -6.45 13.01 -3.25
CA LEU A 29 -6.33 12.18 -4.46
C LEU A 29 -6.02 13.02 -5.71
N ALA A 30 -6.62 14.21 -5.82
CA ALA A 30 -6.34 15.11 -6.93
C ALA A 30 -4.90 15.67 -6.88
N GLU A 31 -4.38 15.93 -5.69
CA GLU A 31 -2.98 16.35 -5.49
C GLU A 31 -2.00 15.24 -5.90
N ASP A 32 -2.26 13.99 -5.49
CA ASP A 32 -1.45 12.83 -5.87
C ASP A 32 -1.39 12.65 -7.39
N VAL A 33 -2.54 12.77 -8.06
CA VAL A 33 -2.64 12.68 -9.51
C VAL A 33 -1.92 13.84 -10.20
N ASP A 34 -2.09 15.08 -9.72
CA ASP A 34 -1.43 16.27 -10.27
C ASP A 34 0.10 16.15 -10.16
N HIS A 35 0.60 15.72 -8.99
CA HIS A 35 2.02 15.50 -8.75
C HIS A 35 2.59 14.48 -9.74
N LYS A 36 1.97 13.30 -9.83
CA LYS A 36 2.43 12.23 -10.73
C LYS A 36 2.47 12.69 -12.18
N LEU A 37 1.45 13.42 -12.62
CA LEU A 37 1.39 13.93 -13.99
C LEU A 37 2.46 14.97 -14.29
N ARG A 38 2.79 15.84 -13.32
CA ARG A 38 3.88 16.82 -13.46
C ARG A 38 5.24 16.14 -13.55
N GLU A 39 5.50 15.13 -12.70
CA GLU A 39 6.74 14.36 -12.74
C GLU A 39 6.92 13.67 -14.10
N LEU A 40 5.87 13.01 -14.60
CA LEU A 40 5.89 12.37 -15.91
C LEU A 40 6.06 13.39 -17.04
N GLY A 41 5.49 14.59 -16.90
CA GLY A 41 5.65 15.70 -17.84
C GLY A 41 7.09 16.22 -17.93
N ILE A 42 7.83 16.22 -16.81
CA ILE A 42 9.26 16.58 -16.77
C ILE A 42 10.09 15.50 -17.48
N GLY A 43 9.80 14.22 -17.26
CA GLY A 43 10.51 13.10 -17.89
C GLY A 43 10.20 12.90 -19.38
N MET A 44 9.03 13.35 -19.85
CA MET A 44 8.59 13.21 -21.24
C MET A 44 8.11 14.55 -21.82
N PRO A 45 9.05 15.50 -22.08
CA PRO A 45 8.70 16.79 -22.66
C PRO A 45 8.03 16.60 -24.02
N GLY A 46 6.85 17.20 -24.21
CA GLY A 46 6.07 17.11 -25.46
C GLY A 46 5.07 15.94 -25.53
N ALA A 47 4.94 15.12 -24.49
CA ALA A 47 3.86 14.16 -24.40
C ALA A 47 2.49 14.86 -24.27
N SER A 48 1.46 14.32 -24.92
CA SER A 48 0.10 14.85 -24.77
C SER A 48 -0.43 14.54 -23.36
N LYS A 49 -1.30 15.41 -22.83
CA LYS A 49 -1.94 15.19 -21.51
C LYS A 49 -2.61 13.82 -21.41
N GLN A 50 -3.23 13.36 -22.50
CA GLN A 50 -3.86 12.04 -22.56
C GLN A 50 -2.85 10.90 -22.39
N LYS A 51 -1.66 10.99 -23.01
CA LYS A 51 -0.60 10.00 -22.83
C LYS A 51 -0.07 10.00 -21.41
N LEU A 52 0.14 11.19 -20.82
CA LEU A 52 0.54 11.33 -19.42
C LEU A 52 -0.51 10.72 -18.48
N ALA A 53 -1.80 10.96 -18.72
CA ALA A 53 -2.90 10.39 -17.95
C ALA A 53 -2.93 8.86 -18.02
N ILE A 54 -2.78 8.28 -19.21
CA ILE A 54 -2.71 6.83 -19.39
C ILE A 54 -1.50 6.25 -18.64
N LEU A 55 -0.34 6.91 -18.72
CA LEU A 55 0.87 6.45 -18.04
C LEU A 55 0.76 6.55 -16.52
N ALA A 56 0.17 7.64 -16.00
CA ALA A 56 -0.12 7.79 -14.59
C ALA A 56 -1.08 6.68 -14.09
N ALA A 57 -2.16 6.40 -14.85
CA ALA A 57 -3.09 5.33 -14.52
C ALA A 57 -2.42 3.95 -14.50
N LEU A 58 -1.53 3.67 -15.47
CA LEU A 58 -0.74 2.44 -15.48
C LEU A 58 0.18 2.34 -14.27
N ASN A 59 0.83 3.44 -13.90
CA ASN A 59 1.72 3.48 -12.75
C ASN A 59 0.96 3.23 -11.43
N PHE A 60 -0.17 3.91 -11.21
CA PHE A 60 -1.02 3.67 -10.04
C PHE A 60 -1.58 2.24 -9.99
N ALA A 61 -1.95 1.68 -11.14
CA ALA A 61 -2.41 0.29 -11.22
C ALA A 61 -1.30 -0.71 -10.85
N ASP A 62 -0.06 -0.43 -11.26
CA ASP A 62 1.11 -1.23 -10.92
C ASP A 62 1.46 -1.13 -9.43
N GLU A 63 1.48 0.09 -8.86
CA GLU A 63 1.70 0.33 -7.43
C GLU A 63 0.64 -0.41 -6.57
N LEU A 64 -0.62 -0.37 -6.99
CA LEU A 64 -1.71 -1.11 -6.35
C LEU A 64 -1.49 -2.62 -6.45
N ARG A 65 -1.03 -3.13 -7.60
CA ARG A 65 -0.76 -4.56 -7.80
C ARG A 65 0.42 -5.01 -6.95
N GLN A 66 1.54 -4.29 -6.96
CA GLN A 66 2.70 -4.57 -6.11
C GLN A 66 2.31 -4.57 -4.63
N THR A 67 1.52 -3.60 -4.18
CA THR A 67 1.05 -3.53 -2.79
C THR A 67 0.18 -4.73 -2.42
N LYS A 68 -0.69 -5.20 -3.32
CA LYS A 68 -1.48 -6.42 -3.13
C LYS A 68 -0.61 -7.65 -3.12
N GLU A 69 0.31 -7.79 -4.07
CA GLU A 69 1.26 -8.90 -4.12
C GLU A 69 2.16 -8.95 -2.89
N ILE A 70 2.58 -7.81 -2.33
CA ILE A 70 3.34 -7.77 -1.07
C ILE A 70 2.47 -8.17 0.11
N LYS A 71 1.18 -7.79 0.14
CA LYS A 71 0.23 -8.27 1.15
C LYS A 71 -0.10 -9.77 1.01
N GLU A 72 -0.04 -10.32 -0.19
CA GLU A 72 -0.29 -11.74 -0.47
C GLU A 72 0.98 -12.61 -0.30
N LYS A 73 2.16 -12.07 -0.66
CA LYS A 73 3.50 -12.67 -0.44
C LYS A 73 4.11 -12.33 0.91
N SER A 74 3.47 -11.46 1.67
CA SER A 74 3.46 -11.56 3.13
C SER A 74 2.27 -12.46 3.47
N PRO A 75 2.40 -13.80 3.36
CA PRO A 75 1.69 -14.55 4.37
C PRO A 75 2.18 -13.96 5.69
N SER A 76 1.34 -14.06 6.71
CA SER A 76 1.87 -14.23 8.06
C SER A 76 3.34 -14.65 8.06
N VAL A 77 4.15 -13.93 8.84
CA VAL A 77 5.27 -14.59 9.51
C VAL A 77 4.64 -15.74 10.29
N SER A 78 4.44 -16.85 9.59
CA SER A 78 4.19 -18.20 10.08
C SER A 78 5.37 -19.08 9.65
N ILE A 79 6.52 -18.43 9.42
CA ILE A 79 7.84 -19.03 9.45
C ILE A 79 8.47 -18.48 10.73
N GLY A 80 8.31 -19.20 11.85
CA GLY A 80 9.02 -18.88 13.09
C GLY A 80 8.39 -19.32 14.41
N THR A 81 7.06 -19.54 14.50
CA THR A 81 6.46 -19.95 15.78
C THR A 81 6.55 -21.46 16.03
N GLY A 82 6.67 -22.30 15.00
CA GLY A 82 6.82 -23.76 15.20
C GLY A 82 8.15 -24.17 15.81
N GLU A 83 9.27 -23.67 15.27
CA GLU A 83 10.61 -24.08 15.73
C GLU A 83 11.02 -23.41 17.05
N ILE A 84 10.58 -22.17 17.29
CA ILE A 84 10.86 -21.48 18.56
C ILE A 84 9.99 -22.05 19.67
N GLU A 85 8.74 -22.43 19.41
CA GLU A 85 7.90 -23.08 20.42
C GLU A 85 8.37 -24.52 20.71
N GLU A 86 8.83 -25.27 19.69
CA GLU A 86 9.39 -26.62 19.91
C GLU A 86 10.72 -26.56 20.68
N LYS A 87 11.62 -25.62 20.36
CA LYS A 87 12.85 -25.42 21.16
C LYS A 87 12.54 -24.97 22.58
N THR A 88 11.57 -24.06 22.76
CA THR A 88 11.11 -23.61 24.09
C THR A 88 10.51 -24.77 24.88
N ARG A 89 9.65 -25.60 24.28
CA ARG A 89 9.10 -26.81 24.92
C ARG A 89 10.18 -27.84 25.26
N LYS A 90 11.12 -28.09 24.35
CA LYS A 90 12.22 -29.03 24.58
C LYS A 90 13.15 -28.56 25.71
N LEU A 91 13.37 -27.25 25.84
CA LEU A 91 14.10 -26.66 26.97
C LEU A 91 13.32 -26.78 28.29
N ILE A 92 12.00 -26.60 28.27
CA ILE A 92 11.14 -26.81 29.46
C ILE A 92 11.18 -28.28 29.91
N THR A 93 11.05 -29.23 28.99
CA THR A 93 11.14 -30.67 29.31
C THR A 93 12.53 -31.06 29.85
N MET A 94 13.60 -30.51 29.28
CA MET A 94 14.97 -30.76 29.79
C MET A 94 15.23 -30.10 31.16
N LEU A 95 14.52 -29.01 31.50
CA LEU A 95 14.53 -28.41 32.84
C LEU A 95 13.72 -29.26 33.84
N GLU A 96 12.61 -29.88 33.43
CA GLU A 96 11.81 -30.75 34.30
C GLU A 96 12.46 -32.13 34.54
N GLU A 97 13.13 -32.70 33.53
CA GLU A 97 13.83 -33.99 33.66
C GLU A 97 15.27 -33.88 34.20
N GLY A 98 15.87 -32.68 34.20
CA GLY A 98 17.28 -32.46 34.54
C GLY A 98 17.58 -31.79 35.90
N ILE A 99 16.55 -31.37 36.67
CA ILE A 99 16.73 -30.77 38.01
C ILE A 99 16.11 -31.66 39.12
N ILE A 100 15.91 -32.93 38.84
CA ILE A 100 15.82 -33.95 39.90
C ILE A 100 17.03 -34.87 39.71
N GLY A 101 18.21 -34.31 40.03
CA GLY A 101 19.39 -35.12 40.29
C GLY A 101 19.14 -35.98 41.54
N ASP A 102 19.48 -37.26 41.39
CA ASP A 102 19.82 -38.24 42.41
C ASP A 102 19.85 -37.78 43.88
N LEU A 103 19.01 -38.40 44.71
CA LEU A 103 19.44 -39.17 45.87
C LEU A 103 18.43 -40.29 46.20
#